data_AF-A0A529WW20-F1
#
_entry.id   AF-A0A529WW20-F1
#
_cell.length_a   1.000
_cell.length_b   1.000
_cell.length_c   1.000
_cell.angle_alpha   90.00
_cell.angle_beta   90.00
_cell.angle_gamma   90.00
#
_symmetry.space_group_name_H-M   'P 1'
#
loop_
_entity.id
_entity.type
_entity.pdbx_description
1 polymer ?
#
loop_
_entity_poly.entity_id
_entity_poly.type
_entity_poly.pdbx_seq_one_letter_code
_entity_poly.pdbx_strand_id
1 'polypeptide(L)'
;GWMAYLIKASARFGRAWQVSDPFAGRIATIADRVGSDSKLLADAILAFDAIFDPSLAANATFRAHVVAGLDGLLSNDPMGFVKQVCSGPTDARLKQPARSA
;
A
#
# COMPACT_ATOMS: atom_id res chain seq x y z
N GLY A 1 -1.39 -2.61 4.22
CA GLY A 1 -2.48 -3.52 4.60
C GLY A 1 -3.55 -3.56 3.52
N TRP A 2 -4.50 -2.61 3.56
CA TRP A 2 -5.65 -2.53 2.65
C TRP A 2 -5.33 -2.64 1.15
N MET A 3 -4.36 -1.87 0.65
CA MET A 3 -3.97 -1.96 -0.78
C MET A 3 -3.50 -3.36 -1.18
N ALA A 4 -2.62 -3.98 -0.39
CA ALA A 4 -2.12 -5.33 -0.65
C ALA A 4 -3.24 -6.38 -0.59
N TYR A 5 -4.22 -6.17 0.31
CA TYR A 5 -5.43 -7.00 0.37
C TYR A 5 -6.20 -6.96 -0.96
N LEU A 6 -6.40 -5.78 -1.55
CA LEU A 6 -7.13 -5.65 -2.82
C LEU A 6 -6.31 -6.10 -4.03
N ILE A 7 -5.01 -5.78 -4.07
CA ILE A 7 -4.10 -6.17 -5.15
C ILE A 7 -4.05 -7.70 -5.31
N LYS A 8 -3.93 -8.44 -4.19
CA LYS A 8 -3.86 -9.91 -4.22
C LYS A 8 -5.16 -10.60 -4.64
N ALA A 9 -6.26 -9.86 -4.77
CA ALA A 9 -7.50 -10.37 -5.36
C ALA A 9 -7.46 -10.46 -6.90
N SER A 10 -6.52 -9.75 -7.53
CA SER A 10 -6.36 -9.77 -8.99
C SER A 10 -5.91 -11.14 -9.50
N ALA A 11 -6.20 -11.41 -10.77
CA ALA A 11 -5.86 -12.69 -11.39
C ALA A 11 -4.34 -12.89 -11.46
N ARG A 12 -3.59 -11.79 -11.69
CA ARG A 12 -2.14 -11.80 -11.75
C ARG A 12 -1.46 -12.26 -10.44
N PHE A 13 -2.12 -12.06 -9.32
CA PHE A 13 -1.63 -12.49 -8.00
C PHE A 13 -2.32 -13.77 -7.51
N GLY A 14 -2.98 -14.51 -8.42
CA GLY A 14 -3.55 -15.82 -8.15
C GLY A 14 -4.93 -15.81 -7.48
N ARG A 15 -5.62 -14.66 -7.42
CA ARG A 15 -6.93 -14.52 -6.73
C ARG A 15 -6.89 -15.09 -5.32
N ALA A 16 -5.96 -14.59 -4.50
CA ALA A 16 -5.67 -15.16 -3.19
C ALA A 16 -6.90 -15.26 -2.26
N TRP A 17 -7.93 -14.44 -2.49
CA TRP A 17 -9.20 -14.45 -1.75
C TRP A 17 -10.30 -13.70 -2.51
N GLN A 18 -11.55 -13.88 -2.06
CA GLN A 18 -12.67 -13.02 -2.43
C GLN A 18 -12.62 -11.74 -1.60
N VAL A 19 -12.92 -10.60 -2.23
CA VAL A 19 -12.94 -9.29 -1.57
C VAL A 19 -14.31 -8.66 -1.64
N SER A 20 -14.77 -8.16 -0.49
CA SER A 20 -15.98 -7.34 -0.38
C SER A 20 -15.59 -5.87 -0.16
N ASP A 21 -15.07 -5.23 -1.20
CA ASP A 21 -14.72 -3.81 -1.20
C ASP A 21 -15.20 -3.15 -2.52
N PRO A 22 -15.87 -1.98 -2.49
CA PRO A 22 -16.34 -1.30 -3.68
C PRO A 22 -15.25 -0.98 -4.71
N PHE A 23 -13.99 -0.85 -4.29
CA PHE A 23 -12.85 -0.56 -5.14
C PHE A 23 -12.11 -1.81 -5.61
N ALA A 24 -12.51 -3.01 -5.18
CA ALA A 24 -11.83 -4.26 -5.51
C ALA A 24 -11.62 -4.44 -7.02
N GLY A 25 -12.66 -4.25 -7.83
CA GLY A 25 -12.55 -4.39 -9.28
C GLY A 25 -11.59 -3.39 -9.93
N ARG A 26 -11.61 -2.13 -9.47
CA ARG A 26 -10.73 -1.08 -10.00
C ARG A 26 -9.26 -1.35 -9.65
N ILE A 27 -9.00 -1.70 -8.39
CA ILE A 27 -7.64 -2.00 -7.92
C ILE A 27 -7.11 -3.31 -8.52
N ALA A 28 -7.97 -4.32 -8.69
CA ALA A 28 -7.58 -5.54 -9.39
C ALA A 28 -7.17 -5.26 -10.85
N THR A 29 -7.91 -4.40 -11.55
CA THR A 29 -7.57 -3.99 -12.93
C THR A 29 -6.22 -3.26 -12.99
N ILE A 30 -5.93 -2.39 -12.02
CA ILE A 30 -4.62 -1.74 -11.90
C ILE A 30 -3.53 -2.79 -11.68
N ALA A 31 -3.74 -3.71 -10.74
CA ALA A 31 -2.79 -4.77 -10.41
C ALA A 31 -2.52 -5.71 -11.58
N ASP A 32 -3.54 -6.07 -12.36
CA ASP A 32 -3.39 -6.92 -13.55
C ASP A 32 -2.51 -6.24 -14.62
N ARG A 33 -2.65 -4.91 -14.78
CA ARG A 33 -1.85 -4.10 -15.73
C ARG A 33 -0.42 -3.85 -15.23
N VAL A 34 -0.27 -3.47 -13.97
CA VAL A 34 1.01 -3.01 -13.39
C VAL A 34 1.88 -4.17 -12.91
N GLY A 35 1.26 -5.24 -12.42
CA GLY A 35 1.98 -6.31 -11.75
C GLY A 35 2.47 -5.91 -10.37
N SER A 36 3.68 -6.34 -10.01
CA SER A 36 4.26 -6.21 -8.67
C SER A 36 5.13 -4.97 -8.49
N ASP A 37 5.05 -3.98 -9.39
CA ASP A 37 5.76 -2.71 -9.22
C ASP A 37 5.04 -1.86 -8.16
N SER A 38 5.55 -1.91 -6.93
CA SER A 38 4.98 -1.21 -5.77
C SER A 38 4.90 0.31 -5.97
N LYS A 39 5.80 0.91 -6.74
CA LYS A 39 5.79 2.35 -7.01
C LYS A 39 4.62 2.68 -7.93
N LEU A 40 4.49 1.99 -9.05
CA LEU A 40 3.39 2.21 -9.99
C LEU A 40 2.03 1.87 -9.37
N LEU A 41 1.97 0.83 -8.52
CA LEU A 41 0.77 0.48 -7.76
C LEU A 41 0.39 1.59 -6.77
N ALA A 42 1.34 2.08 -5.97
CA ALA A 42 1.10 3.17 -5.04
C ALA A 42 0.65 4.44 -5.77
N ASP A 43 1.33 4.81 -6.85
CA ASP A 43 1.04 5.99 -7.66
C ASP A 43 -0.39 5.94 -8.23
N ALA A 44 -0.80 4.78 -8.76
CA ALA A 44 -2.12 4.60 -9.36
C ALA A 44 -3.26 4.54 -8.32
N ILE A 45 -3.05 3.89 -7.18
CA ILE A 45 -4.08 3.75 -6.15
C ILE A 45 -4.25 5.04 -5.34
N LEU A 46 -3.15 5.73 -5.02
CA LEU A 46 -3.20 7.02 -4.31
C LEU A 46 -3.82 8.14 -5.14
N ALA A 47 -3.93 7.97 -6.46
CA ALA A 47 -4.61 8.92 -7.35
C ALA A 47 -6.15 8.87 -7.23
N PHE A 48 -6.73 7.97 -6.42
CA PHE A 48 -8.17 7.92 -6.19
C PHE A 48 -8.57 9.03 -5.23
N ASP A 49 -8.93 10.19 -5.79
CA ASP A 49 -9.39 11.39 -5.08
C ASP A 49 -10.60 11.15 -4.15
N ALA A 50 -11.47 10.21 -4.50
CA ALA A 50 -12.59 9.77 -3.66
C ALA A 50 -12.16 9.08 -2.36
N ILE A 51 -10.88 8.67 -2.23
CA ILE A 51 -10.33 7.96 -1.06
C ILE A 51 -9.23 8.78 -0.40
N PHE A 52 -8.31 9.31 -1.19
CA PHE A 52 -7.12 9.99 -0.71
C PHE A 52 -7.20 11.47 -1.02
N ASP A 53 -7.07 12.28 0.03
CA ASP A 53 -6.88 13.71 -0.15
C ASP A 53 -5.64 13.99 -1.03
N PRO A 54 -5.72 14.90 -2.01
CA PRO A 54 -4.60 15.19 -2.91
C PRO A 54 -3.31 15.59 -2.19
N SER A 55 -3.40 16.26 -1.04
CA SER A 55 -2.21 16.65 -0.25
C SER A 55 -1.52 15.44 0.39
N LEU A 56 -2.30 14.43 0.81
CA LEU A 56 -1.76 13.17 1.31
C LEU A 56 -1.13 12.37 0.17
N ALA A 57 -1.80 12.30 -0.98
CA ALA A 57 -1.28 11.63 -2.17
C ALA A 57 0.03 12.28 -2.67
N ALA A 58 0.21 13.60 -2.49
CA ALA A 58 1.43 14.32 -2.85
C ALA A 58 2.56 14.24 -1.80
N ASN A 59 2.28 13.76 -0.59
CA ASN A 59 3.28 13.71 0.48
C ASN A 59 4.35 12.63 0.22
N ALA A 60 5.58 13.06 -0.07
CA ALA A 60 6.68 12.17 -0.45
C ALA A 60 7.04 11.13 0.63
N THR A 61 7.06 11.54 1.90
CA THR A 61 7.34 10.65 3.03
C THR A 61 6.27 9.58 3.17
N PHE A 62 5.00 9.96 3.07
CA PHE A 62 3.90 9.01 3.11
C PHE A 62 3.98 8.02 1.94
N ARG A 63 4.18 8.51 0.71
CA ARG A 63 4.34 7.65 -0.47
C ARG A 63 5.49 6.66 -0.32
N ALA A 64 6.64 7.10 0.17
CA ALA A 64 7.79 6.21 0.40
C ALA A 64 7.43 5.07 1.36
N HIS A 65 6.70 5.35 2.44
CA HIS A 65 6.23 4.32 3.37
C HIS A 65 5.17 3.40 2.75
N VAL A 66 4.27 3.91 1.90
CA VAL A 66 3.30 3.09 1.18
C VAL A 66 4.01 2.12 0.23
N VAL A 67 4.98 2.61 -0.55
CA VAL A 67 5.78 1.78 -1.47
C VAL A 67 6.52 0.69 -0.70
N ALA A 68 7.26 1.04 0.36
CA ALA A 68 7.96 0.06 1.19
C ALA A 68 7.00 -0.96 1.83
N GLY A 69 5.80 -0.51 2.23
CA GLY A 69 4.74 -1.38 2.72
C GLY A 69 4.22 -2.36 1.68
N LEU A 70 4.07 -1.91 0.43
CA LEU A 70 3.67 -2.77 -0.69
C LEU A 70 4.78 -3.75 -1.06
N ASP A 71 6.04 -3.33 -1.13
CA ASP A 71 7.19 -4.21 -1.38
C ASP A 71 7.20 -5.36 -0.37
N GLY A 72 7.08 -5.03 0.92
CA GLY A 72 7.06 -6.01 1.98
C GLY A 72 5.87 -6.98 1.90
N LEU A 73 4.64 -6.45 1.78
CA LEU A 73 3.41 -7.26 1.82
C LEU A 73 3.14 -8.07 0.54
N LEU A 74 3.69 -7.64 -0.59
CA LEU A 74 3.61 -8.34 -1.88
C LEU A 74 4.82 -9.26 -2.13
N SER A 75 5.86 -9.21 -1.29
CA SER A 75 7.01 -10.10 -1.37
C SER A 75 6.64 -11.58 -1.13
N ASN A 76 7.65 -12.44 -1.30
CA ASN A 76 7.57 -13.86 -0.97
C ASN A 76 7.58 -14.15 0.55
N ASP A 77 7.92 -13.17 1.39
CA ASP A 77 7.87 -13.30 2.86
C ASP A 77 7.14 -12.12 3.53
N PRO A 78 5.81 -11.99 3.33
CA PRO A 78 5.04 -10.89 3.89
C PRO A 78 5.00 -10.93 5.43
N MET A 79 5.10 -12.12 6.04
CA MET A 79 5.09 -12.24 7.50
C MET A 79 6.43 -11.87 8.13
N GLY A 80 7.55 -12.12 7.46
CA GLY A 80 8.86 -11.58 7.84
C GLY A 80 8.86 -10.05 7.84
N PHE A 81 8.29 -9.44 6.79
CA PHE A 81 8.11 -7.99 6.75
C PHE A 81 7.24 -7.46 7.90
N VAL A 82 6.10 -8.08 8.17
CA VAL A 82 5.22 -7.67 9.29
C VAL A 82 5.96 -7.76 10.63
N LYS A 83 6.71 -8.84 10.89
CA LYS A 83 7.53 -8.98 12.09
C LYS A 83 8.54 -7.84 12.20
N GLN A 84 9.31 -7.56 11.14
CA GLN A 84 10.28 -6.48 11.11
C GLN A 84 9.64 -5.12 11.44
N VAL A 85 8.49 -4.82 10.85
CA VAL A 85 7.76 -3.56 11.08
C VAL A 85 7.28 -3.45 12.53
N CYS A 86 6.85 -4.56 13.13
CA CYS A 86 6.35 -4.61 14.51
C CYS A 86 7.46 -4.69 15.57
N SER A 87 8.67 -5.14 15.22
CA SER A 87 9.81 -5.21 16.14
C SER A 87 10.52 -3.86 16.36
N GLY A 88 10.19 -2.82 15.59
CA GLY A 88 10.74 -1.48 15.80
C GLY A 88 10.14 -0.78 17.04
N PRO A 89 10.89 0.10 17.73
CA PRO A 89 10.37 0.83 18.89
C PRO A 89 9.18 1.71 18.49
N THR A 90 8.00 1.42 19.05
CA THR A 90 6.73 2.10 18.80
C THR A 90 6.79 3.62 19.03
N ASP A 91 7.63 4.04 19.99
CA ASP A 91 7.79 5.44 20.40
C ASP A 91 8.46 6.35 19.34
N ALA A 92 9.35 5.81 18.51
CA ALA A 92 10.08 6.60 17.52
C ALA A 92 9.24 6.96 16.28
N ARG A 93 8.20 6.16 15.98
CA ARG A 93 7.36 6.34 14.78
C ARG A 93 6.17 7.29 14.99
N LEU A 94 5.71 7.48 16.21
CA LEU A 94 4.52 8.28 16.53
C LEU A 94 4.84 9.72 17.00
N LYS A 95 6.13 10.06 17.18
CA LYS A 95 6.59 11.36 17.71
C LYS A 95 7.49 12.14 16.76
N GLN A 96 7.11 12.27 15.49
CA GLN A 96 7.60 13.40 14.70
C GLN A 96 6.53 14.50 14.74
N PRO A 97 6.67 15.52 15.60
CA PRO A 97 5.80 16.68 15.51
C PRO A 97 5.99 17.30 14.13
N ALA A 98 4.89 17.80 13.55
CA ALA A 98 4.97 18.66 12.38
C ALA A 98 5.94 19.80 12.71
N ARG A 99 7.06 19.89 11.99
CA ARG A 99 7.88 21.10 12.03
C ARG A 99 7.06 22.17 11.31
N SER A 100 6.40 23.02 12.09
CA SER A 100 5.83 24.26 11.61
C SER A 100 6.93 25.13 11.00
N ALA A 101 6.68 25.65 9.81
CA ALA A 101 7.45 26.71 9.17
C ALA A 101 7.02 28.08 9.72
#